data_AF-A0A0S3RFT3-F1
#
_entry.id   AF-A0A0S3RFT3-F1
#
_cell.length_a   1.000
_cell.length_b   1.000
_cell.length_c   1.000
_cell.angle_alpha   90.00
_cell.angle_beta   90.00
_cell.angle_gamma   90.00
#
_symmetry.space_group_name_H-M   'P 1'
#
loop_
_entity.id
_entity.type
_entity.pdbx_description
1 polymer ?
#
loop_
_entity_poly.entity_id
_entity_poly.type
_entity_poly.pdbx_seq_one_letter_code
_entity_poly.pdbx_strand_id
1 'polypeptide(L)'
;MDMPSAKPVSEMLPFSVFTPYYSETVLYGTSELQKENEDGISTLFYLQKIFPDEWENFLERIGRGASTGDAELQESSSDALELRFWASYRGQTLARTGHKFLESLICFLFCFRKT
;
A
#
# COMPACT_ATOMS: atom_id res chain seq x y z
N MET A 1 -4.85 37.60 -5.49
CA MET A 1 -5.40 36.23 -5.47
C MET A 1 -6.87 36.35 -5.82
N ASP A 2 -7.25 35.89 -7.00
CA ASP A 2 -8.63 35.89 -7.47
C ASP A 2 -9.18 34.47 -7.23
N MET A 3 -9.84 34.29 -6.08
CA MET A 3 -10.37 32.98 -5.69
C MET A 3 -11.82 32.89 -6.14
N PRO A 4 -12.19 31.86 -6.93
CA PRO A 4 -13.55 31.73 -7.43
C PRO A 4 -14.54 31.56 -6.26
N SER A 5 -15.75 32.10 -6.44
CA SER A 5 -16.82 31.98 -5.46
C SER A 5 -17.22 30.52 -5.25
N ALA A 6 -17.45 30.14 -4.00
CA ALA A 6 -17.84 28.78 -3.64
C ALA A 6 -19.22 28.44 -4.25
N LYS A 7 -19.33 27.23 -4.81
CA LYS A 7 -20.61 26.72 -5.33
C LYS A 7 -21.61 26.47 -4.20
N PRO A 8 -22.92 26.62 -4.44
CA PRO A 8 -23.95 26.30 -3.46
C PRO A 8 -23.94 24.81 -3.11
N VAL A 9 -24.32 24.48 -1.87
CA VAL A 9 -24.30 23.10 -1.33
C VAL A 9 -25.12 22.13 -2.19
N SER A 10 -26.17 22.60 -2.85
CA SER A 10 -27.02 21.81 -3.75
C SER A 10 -26.29 21.28 -5.00
N GLU A 11 -25.18 21.90 -5.39
CA GLU A 11 -24.36 21.49 -6.54
C GLU A 11 -23.12 20.69 -6.12
N MET A 12 -22.97 20.37 -4.83
CA MET A 12 -21.86 19.58 -4.35
C MET A 12 -22.00 18.14 -4.87
N LEU A 13 -20.91 17.60 -5.44
CA LEU A 13 -20.88 16.20 -5.84
C LEU A 13 -21.15 15.31 -4.60
N PRO A 14 -22.17 14.46 -4.61
CA PRO A 14 -22.40 13.53 -3.52
C PRO A 14 -21.24 12.52 -3.51
N PHE A 15 -20.49 12.49 -2.41
CA PHE A 15 -19.53 11.43 -2.16
C PHE A 15 -20.07 10.55 -1.04
N SER A 16 -20.34 9.29 -1.35
CA SER A 16 -20.64 8.28 -0.35
C SER A 16 -19.33 7.57 0.00
N VAL A 17 -18.90 7.69 1.27
CA VAL A 17 -17.87 6.81 1.79
C VAL A 17 -18.56 5.52 2.20
N PHE A 18 -18.35 4.44 1.44
CA PHE A 18 -18.71 3.11 1.92
C PHE A 18 -17.81 2.80 3.10
N THR A 19 -18.33 3.03 4.31
CA THR A 19 -17.74 2.47 5.52
C THR A 19 -17.79 0.96 5.38
N PRO A 20 -16.65 0.26 5.42
CA PRO A 20 -16.63 -1.19 5.25
C PRO A 20 -17.53 -1.82 6.32
N TYR A 21 -18.58 -2.51 5.86
CA TYR A 21 -19.66 -3.02 6.71
C TYR A 21 -19.44 -4.47 7.15
N TYR A 22 -18.25 -5.01 6.93
CA TYR A 22 -17.85 -6.37 7.29
C TYR A 22 -16.44 -6.36 7.87
N SER A 23 -16.03 -7.47 8.49
CA SER A 23 -14.72 -7.70 9.13
C SER A 23 -13.55 -7.69 8.15
N GLU A 24 -13.46 -6.68 7.30
CA GLU A 24 -12.33 -6.44 6.42
C GLU A 24 -11.14 -6.00 7.27
N THR A 25 -9.98 -6.59 6.99
CA THR A 25 -8.73 -6.23 7.67
C THR A 25 -8.33 -4.82 7.25
N VAL A 26 -8.63 -3.84 8.11
CA VAL A 26 -8.27 -2.42 7.91
C VAL A 26 -6.76 -2.21 8.04
N LEU A 27 -6.07 -3.08 8.77
CA LEU A 27 -4.65 -2.91 9.07
C LEU A 27 -3.96 -4.26 9.12
N TYR A 28 -3.00 -4.49 8.22
CA TYR A 28 -2.24 -5.72 8.16
C TYR A 28 -1.39 -5.92 9.43
N GLY A 29 -1.29 -7.17 9.88
CA GLY A 29 -0.27 -7.55 10.87
C GLY A 29 1.13 -7.54 10.26
N THR A 30 2.17 -7.29 11.07
CA THR A 30 3.57 -7.40 10.63
C THR A 30 3.88 -8.79 10.07
N SER A 31 3.32 -9.83 10.71
CA SER A 31 3.45 -11.23 10.29
C SER A 31 2.76 -11.51 8.96
N GLU A 32 1.68 -10.80 8.64
CA GLU A 32 0.95 -10.97 7.37
C GLU A 32 1.69 -10.33 6.20
N LEU A 33 2.41 -9.22 6.45
CA LEU A 33 3.20 -8.54 5.42
C LEU A 33 4.37 -9.39 4.92
N GLN A 34 4.96 -10.21 5.80
CA GLN A 34 6.06 -11.13 5.49
C GLN A 34 5.58 -12.54 5.11
N LYS A 35 4.29 -12.85 5.31
CA LYS A 35 3.77 -14.16 4.96
C LYS A 35 3.97 -14.39 3.47
N GLU A 36 4.78 -15.40 3.16
CA GLU A 36 5.06 -15.80 1.80
C GLU A 36 3.87 -16.60 1.25
N ASN A 37 3.50 -16.30 0.00
CA ASN A 37 2.57 -17.13 -0.76
C ASN A 37 3.27 -18.41 -1.25
N GLU A 38 2.53 -19.30 -1.92
CA GLU A 38 3.05 -20.57 -2.48
C GLU A 38 4.29 -20.38 -3.38
N ASP A 39 4.46 -19.19 -3.95
CA ASP A 39 5.61 -18.78 -4.79
C ASP A 39 6.79 -18.14 -4.03
N GLY A 40 6.75 -18.06 -2.69
CA GLY A 40 7.81 -17.44 -1.89
C GLY A 40 7.82 -15.91 -2.00
N ILE A 41 6.67 -15.29 -2.23
CA ILE A 41 6.54 -13.82 -2.39
C ILE A 41 5.72 -13.27 -1.23
N SER A 42 6.29 -12.31 -0.50
CA SER A 42 5.63 -11.58 0.57
C SER A 42 4.82 -10.40 0.03
N THR A 43 3.74 -10.04 0.74
CA THR A 43 2.89 -8.89 0.38
C THR A 43 3.69 -7.59 0.32
N LEU A 44 4.64 -7.41 1.25
CA LEU A 44 5.51 -6.24 1.27
C LEU A 44 6.39 -6.15 0.01
N PHE A 45 7.01 -7.26 -0.39
CA PHE A 45 7.84 -7.31 -1.60
C PHE A 45 7.04 -6.95 -2.85
N TYR A 46 5.79 -7.41 -2.91
CA TYR A 46 4.90 -7.08 -4.01
C TYR A 46 4.62 -5.57 -4.06
N LEU A 47 4.27 -4.95 -2.94
CA LEU A 47 4.00 -3.50 -2.86
C LEU A 47 5.22 -2.66 -3.25
N GLN A 48 6.41 -3.02 -2.80
CA GLN A 48 7.67 -2.36 -3.18
C GLN A 48 7.91 -2.40 -4.70
N LYS A 49 7.51 -3.50 -5.37
CA LYS A 49 7.69 -3.66 -6.82
C LYS A 49 6.70 -2.88 -7.67
N ILE A 50 5.48 -2.65 -7.17
CA ILE A 50 4.45 -1.92 -7.91
C ILE A 50 4.61 -0.41 -7.74
N PHE A 51 5.05 0.03 -6.56
CA PHE A 51 5.18 1.44 -6.20
C PHE A 51 6.61 1.76 -5.72
N PRO A 52 7.63 1.60 -6.59
CA PRO A 52 9.02 1.83 -6.18
C PRO A 52 9.29 3.29 -5.82
N ASP A 53 8.67 4.23 -6.54
CA ASP A 53 8.76 5.67 -6.31
C ASP A 53 8.13 6.08 -4.97
N GLU A 54 6.98 5.52 -4.64
CA GLU A 54 6.32 5.81 -3.36
C GLU A 54 7.00 5.14 -2.17
N TRP A 55 7.68 4.03 -2.40
CA TRP A 55 8.51 3.37 -1.40
C TRP A 55 9.70 4.27 -1.01
N GLU A 56 10.39 4.85 -1.98
CA GLU A 56 11.47 5.81 -1.71
C GLU A 56 10.96 7.04 -0.92
N ASN A 57 9.80 7.59 -1.30
CA ASN A 57 9.18 8.70 -0.56
C ASN A 57 8.81 8.31 0.88
N PHE A 58 8.37 7.06 1.08
CA PHE A 58 8.07 6.53 2.41
C PHE A 58 9.34 6.43 3.26
N LEU A 59 10.43 5.89 2.70
CA LEU A 59 11.72 5.76 3.38
C LEU A 59 12.30 7.13 3.77
N GLU A 60 12.24 8.10 2.87
CA GLU A 60 12.68 9.48 3.14
C GLU A 60 11.88 10.09 4.31
N ARG A 61 10.56 9.86 4.35
CA ARG A 61 9.69 10.38 5.42
C ARG A 61 10.01 9.80 6.80
N ILE A 62 10.38 8.53 6.88
CA ILE A 62 10.80 7.89 8.14
C ILE A 62 12.28 8.14 8.47
N GLY A 63 13.00 8.89 7.62
CA GLY A 63 14.41 9.20 7.81
C GLY A 63 15.34 7.99 7.63
N ARG A 64 14.90 6.96 6.89
CA ARG A 64 15.68 5.76 6.60
C ARG A 64 16.15 5.80 5.14
N GLY A 65 17.33 5.26 4.87
CA GLY A 65 17.87 5.19 3.50
C GLY A 65 17.34 3.97 2.76
N ALA A 66 17.42 3.97 1.42
CA ALA A 66 17.13 2.82 0.55
C ALA A 66 17.95 1.55 0.88
N SER A 67 19.01 1.69 1.68
CA SER A 67 19.85 0.59 2.17
C SER A 67 19.39 -0.02 3.51
N THR A 68 18.39 0.56 4.17
CA THR A 68 17.80 0.03 5.40
C THR A 68 16.94 -1.17 5.04
N GLY A 69 17.38 -2.36 5.43
CA GLY A 69 16.65 -3.60 5.14
C GLY A 69 15.30 -3.65 5.87
N ASP A 70 14.34 -4.40 5.32
CA ASP A 70 13.00 -4.59 5.90
C ASP A 70 13.03 -5.06 7.37
N ALA A 71 14.12 -5.71 7.79
CA ALA A 71 14.34 -6.15 9.17
C ALA A 71 14.64 -4.99 10.15
N GLU A 72 15.35 -3.95 9.72
CA GLU A 72 15.66 -2.77 10.54
C GLU A 72 14.43 -1.88 10.74
N LEU A 73 13.53 -1.84 9.75
CA LEU A 73 12.27 -1.10 9.82
C LEU A 73 11.29 -1.66 10.86
N GLN A 74 11.49 -2.91 11.29
CA GLN A 74 10.63 -3.56 12.27
C GLN A 74 11.17 -3.53 13.70
N GLU A 75 12.44 -3.19 13.88
CA GLU A 75 13.06 -3.15 15.21
C GLU A 75 12.57 -1.93 16.00
N SER A 76 12.32 -0.82 15.32
CA SER A 76 11.66 0.35 15.89
C SER A 76 10.13 0.18 15.83
N SER A 77 9.49 0.17 17.00
CA SER A 77 8.02 0.02 17.11
C SER A 77 7.23 1.11 16.37
N SER A 78 7.81 2.30 16.21
CA SER A 78 7.22 3.42 15.46
C SER A 78 7.30 3.19 13.94
N ASP A 79 8.45 2.82 13.41
CA ASP A 79 8.63 2.64 11.96
C ASP A 79 7.85 1.40 11.47
N ALA A 80 7.75 0.38 12.31
CA ALA A 80 6.93 -0.80 12.07
C ALA A 80 5.43 -0.45 11.92
N LEU A 81 4.93 0.51 12.72
CA LEU A 81 3.54 0.97 12.64
C LEU A 81 3.30 1.75 11.34
N GLU A 82 4.21 2.65 11.00
CA GLU A 82 4.19 3.45 9.77
C GLU A 82 4.22 2.56 8.51
N LEU A 83 5.05 1.51 8.53
CA LEU A 83 5.12 0.52 7.46
C LEU A 83 3.78 -0.21 7.29
N ARG A 84 3.16 -0.61 8.40
CA ARG A 84 1.85 -1.28 8.38
C ARG A 84 0.76 -0.36 7.83
N PHE A 85 0.77 0.92 8.18
CA PHE A 85 -0.17 1.89 7.63
C PHE A 85 0.00 2.06 6.13
N TRP A 86 1.24 2.27 5.68
CA TRP A 86 1.56 2.42 4.26
C TRP A 86 1.11 1.18 3.47
N ALA A 87 1.48 -0.01 3.94
CA ALA A 87 1.15 -1.26 3.29
C ALA A 87 -0.36 -1.54 3.26
N SER A 88 -1.08 -1.22 4.34
CA SER A 88 -2.54 -1.41 4.42
C SER A 88 -3.28 -0.47 3.48
N TYR A 89 -2.85 0.79 3.41
CA TYR A 89 -3.46 1.77 2.52
C TYR A 89 -3.30 1.41 1.03
N ARG A 90 -2.11 0.92 0.65
CA ARG A 90 -1.82 0.47 -0.72
C ARG A 90 -2.45 -0.89 -1.04
N GLY A 91 -2.38 -1.85 -0.12
CA GLY A 91 -3.01 -3.16 -0.28
C GLY A 91 -4.54 -3.07 -0.43
N GLN A 92 -5.20 -2.17 0.31
CA GLN A 92 -6.64 -1.94 0.14
C GLN A 92 -6.99 -1.33 -1.21
N THR A 93 -6.16 -0.42 -1.72
CA THR A 93 -6.33 0.18 -3.04
C THR A 93 -6.26 -0.90 -4.13
N LEU A 94 -5.30 -1.82 -4.01
CA LEU A 94 -5.13 -2.98 -4.90
C LEU A 94 -6.30 -3.97 -4.80
N ALA A 95 -6.76 -4.29 -3.60
CA ALA A 95 -7.92 -5.18 -3.41
C ALA A 95 -9.18 -4.64 -4.07
N ARG A 96 -9.36 -3.31 -4.05
CA ARG A 96 -10.52 -2.61 -4.64
C ARG A 96 -10.42 -2.41 -6.14
N THR A 97 -9.22 -2.37 -6.72
CA THR A 97 -9.02 -2.28 -8.18
C THR A 97 -9.13 -3.63 -8.91
N GLY A 98 -9.52 -4.69 -8.19
CA GLY A 98 -9.96 -5.94 -8.76
C GLY A 98 -8.89 -7.03 -8.72
N HIS A 99 -9.22 -8.13 -8.05
CA HIS A 99 -8.45 -9.37 -7.92
C HIS A 99 -7.81 -9.86 -9.24
N LYS A 100 -8.44 -9.56 -10.39
CA LYS A 100 -7.92 -9.91 -11.72
C LYS A 100 -6.66 -9.14 -12.13
N PHE A 101 -6.48 -7.92 -11.63
CA PHE A 101 -5.26 -7.15 -11.90
C PHE A 101 -4.08 -7.67 -11.07
N LEU A 102 -4.36 -8.15 -9.84
CA LEU A 102 -3.33 -8.71 -8.97
C LEU A 102 -2.71 -9.97 -9.57
N GLU A 103 -3.52 -10.94 -10.03
CA GLU A 103 -2.99 -12.16 -10.66
C GLU A 103 -2.22 -11.88 -11.96
N SER A 104 -2.71 -10.93 -12.77
CA SER A 104 -2.06 -10.59 -14.04
C SER A 104 -0.72 -9.88 -13.81
N LEU A 105 -0.60 -9.06 -12.77
CA LEU A 105 0.64 -8.36 -12.42
C LEU A 105 1.63 -9.27 -11.67
N ILE A 106 1.14 -10.20 -10.85
CA ILE A 106 1.94 -11.29 -10.23
C ILE A 106 2.59 -12.14 -11.33
N CYS A 107 1.83 -12.57 -12.35
CA CYS A 107 2.39 -13.28 -13.50
C CYS A 107 3.44 -12.44 -14.25
N PHE A 108 3.23 -11.13 -14.38
CA PHE A 108 4.16 -10.23 -15.08
C PHE A 108 5.47 -10.05 -14.31
N LEU A 109 5.40 -9.85 -12.99
CA LEU A 109 6.57 -9.77 -12.11
C LEU A 109 7.32 -11.12 -12.02
N PHE A 110 6.60 -12.24 -12.07
CA PHE A 110 7.21 -13.58 -12.12
C PHE A 110 8.01 -13.80 -13.41
N CYS A 111 7.50 -13.31 -14.55
CA CYS A 111 8.20 -13.36 -15.83
C CYS A 111 9.51 -12.54 -15.79
N PHE A 112 9.51 -11.39 -15.10
CA PHE A 112 10.68 -10.53 -14.96
C PHE A 112 11.76 -11.08 -14.00
N ARG A 113 11.43 -11.98 -13.06
CA ARG A 113 12.42 -12.60 -12.15
C ARG A 113 13.12 -13.82 -12.75
N LYS A 114 12.61 -14.38 -13.85
CA LYS A 114 13.19 -15.55 -14.54
C LYS A 114 14.04 -15.23 -15.78
N THR A 115 14.24 -13.96 -16.11
CA THR A 115 15.13 -13.51 -17.18
C THR A 115 16.35 -12.84 -16.57
#